data_AF-A0A2N0P5T4-F1
#
_entry.id   AF-A0A2N0P5T4-F1
#
_cell.length_a   1.000
_cell.length_b   1.000
_cell.length_c   1.000
_cell.angle_alpha   90.00
_cell.angle_beta   90.00
_cell.angle_gamma   90.00
#
_symmetry.space_group_name_H-M   'P 1'
#
loop_
_entity.id
_entity.type
_entity.pdbx_description
1 polymer ?
#
loop_
_entity_poly.entity_id
_entity_poly.type
_entity_poly.pdbx_seq_one_letter_code
_entity_poly.pdbx_strand_id
1 'polypeptide(L)'
;FKFESGDFNCDDSGASVLDEAGKALGILHAKWITPYQIYGIASPYFAILKALDVSIYITSNPVTPTITLPSIISPSQSYLSSPYSSKS
;
A
#
# COMPACT_ATOMS: atom_id res chain seq x y z
N PHE A 1 -13.03 5.43 11.79
CA PHE A 1 -12.85 4.45 10.71
C PHE A 1 -13.60 3.20 11.08
N LYS A 2 -14.20 2.50 10.12
CA LYS A 2 -14.82 1.21 10.35
C LYS A 2 -14.12 0.23 9.42
N PHE A 3 -13.62 -0.87 9.98
CA PHE A 3 -12.93 -1.91 9.24
C PHE A 3 -13.56 -3.25 9.62
N GLU A 4 -13.80 -4.07 8.61
CA GLU A 4 -14.21 -5.46 8.74
C GLU A 4 -12.97 -6.38 8.66
N SER A 5 -13.15 -7.65 9.03
CA SER A 5 -12.08 -8.64 8.93
C SER A 5 -11.70 -8.87 7.47
N GLY A 6 -10.44 -8.60 7.12
CA GLY A 6 -9.91 -8.78 5.76
C GLY A 6 -9.81 -7.49 4.95
N ASP A 7 -10.34 -6.37 5.45
CA ASP A 7 -10.29 -5.07 4.76
C ASP A 7 -8.88 -4.52 4.56
N PHE A 8 -7.90 -5.02 5.32
CA PHE A 8 -6.51 -4.56 5.27
C PHE A 8 -5.48 -5.62 5.70
N ASN A 9 -4.30 -5.51 5.10
CA ASN A 9 -3.13 -6.36 5.29
C ASN A 9 -1.91 -5.53 5.72
N CYS A 10 -0.85 -6.22 6.12
CA CYS A 10 0.38 -5.56 6.56
C CYS A 10 1.02 -4.69 5.46
N ASP A 11 0.76 -5.01 4.20
CA ASP A 11 1.35 -4.33 3.04
C ASP A 11 0.50 -3.14 2.54
N ASP A 12 -0.65 -2.86 3.15
CA ASP A 12 -1.55 -1.77 2.76
C ASP A 12 -1.20 -0.43 3.44
N SER A 13 -0.03 -0.33 4.07
CA SER A 13 0.44 0.89 4.73
C SER A 13 0.54 2.04 3.71
N GLY A 14 -0.04 3.19 4.03
CA GLY A 14 -0.15 4.35 3.15
C GLY A 14 -1.43 4.39 2.32
N ALA A 15 -2.25 3.33 2.30
CA ALA A 15 -3.51 3.31 1.58
C ALA A 15 -4.50 4.36 2.13
N SER A 16 -5.33 4.91 1.25
CA SER A 16 -6.43 5.80 1.63
C SER A 16 -7.59 4.99 2.22
N VAL A 17 -8.07 5.41 3.38
CA VAL A 17 -9.30 4.88 3.98
C VAL A 17 -10.47 5.71 3.47
N LEU A 18 -11.40 5.09 2.75
CA LEU A 18 -12.55 5.76 2.14
C LEU A 18 -13.84 5.48 2.94
N ASP A 19 -14.83 6.38 2.84
CA ASP A 19 -16.20 6.06 3.22
C ASP A 19 -16.97 5.40 2.06
N GLU A 20 -18.22 5.00 2.32
CA GLU A 20 -19.10 4.37 1.34
C GLU A 20 -19.40 5.25 0.11
N ALA A 21 -19.23 6.58 0.22
CA ALA A 21 -19.40 7.53 -0.87
C ALA A 21 -18.09 7.78 -1.64
N GLY A 22 -17.00 7.09 -1.29
CA GLY A 22 -15.68 7.24 -1.92
C GLY A 22 -14.88 8.45 -1.41
N LYS A 23 -15.33 9.13 -0.35
CA LYS A 23 -14.58 10.25 0.24
C LYS A 23 -13.44 9.72 1.10
N ALA A 24 -12.25 10.28 0.87
CA ALA A 24 -11.06 9.95 1.63
C ALA A 24 -11.14 10.50 3.07
N LEU A 25 -11.10 9.60 4.06
CA LEU A 25 -11.21 9.91 5.49
C LEU A 25 -9.84 9.99 6.17
N GLY A 26 -8.89 9.14 5.77
CA GLY A 26 -7.56 9.07 6.38
C GLY A 26 -6.58 8.18 5.65
N ILE A 27 -5.40 8.01 6.24
CA ILE A 27 -4.33 7.14 5.73
C ILE A 27 -4.13 5.98 6.71
N LEU A 28 -4.11 4.75 6.19
CA LEU A 28 -3.79 3.55 6.96
C LEU A 28 -2.28 3.50 7.28
N HIS A 29 -1.93 3.24 8.54
CA HIS A 29 -0.55 3.19 9.01
C HIS A 29 -0.09 1.79 9.38
N ALA A 30 -0.93 1.03 10.09
CA ALA A 30 -0.52 -0.24 10.65
C ALA A 30 -1.70 -1.17 10.90
N LYS A 31 -1.38 -2.47 10.87
CA LYS A 31 -2.24 -3.55 11.34
C LYS A 31 -1.72 -4.02 12.70
N TRP A 32 -2.50 -3.78 13.75
CA TRP A 32 -2.17 -4.25 15.08
C TRP A 32 -2.96 -5.52 15.39
N ILE A 33 -2.26 -6.63 15.58
CA ILE A 33 -2.84 -7.95 15.82
C ILE A 33 -2.69 -8.30 17.29
N THR A 34 -3.79 -8.69 17.91
CA THR A 34 -3.84 -9.31 19.24
C THR A 34 -4.43 -10.72 19.12
N PRO A 35 -4.33 -11.57 20.17
CA PRO A 35 -4.95 -12.90 20.14
C PRO A 35 -6.47 -12.91 19.93
N TYR A 36 -7.16 -11.79 20.20
CA TYR A 36 -8.62 -11.71 20.17
C TYR A 36 -9.15 -10.86 19.02
N GLN A 37 -8.36 -9.90 18.54
CA GLN A 37 -8.83 -8.90 17.59
C GLN A 37 -7.70 -8.30 16.77
N ILE A 38 -8.06 -7.85 15.58
CA ILE A 38 -7.22 -7.12 14.65
C ILE A 38 -7.73 -5.68 14.60
N TYR A 39 -6.80 -4.73 14.72
CA TYR A 39 -7.07 -3.30 14.66
C TYR A 39 -6.35 -2.67 13.47
N GLY A 40 -7.07 -1.81 12.75
CA GLY A 40 -6.49 -0.92 11.74
C GLY A 40 -6.17 0.42 12.39
N ILE A 41 -4.91 0.82 12.35
CA ILE A 41 -4.46 2.13 12.84
C ILE A 41 -4.38 3.07 11.64
N ALA A 42 -5.13 4.16 11.68
CA ALA A 42 -5.17 5.16 10.61
C ALA A 42 -5.20 6.57 11.19
N SER A 43 -4.62 7.54 10.48
CA SER A 43 -4.70 8.95 10.83
C SER A 43 -5.69 9.69 9.93
N PRO A 44 -6.52 10.59 10.47
CA PRO A 44 -7.48 11.32 9.66
C PRO A 44 -6.77 12.39 8.82
N TYR A 45 -7.21 12.57 7.57
CA TYR A 45 -6.55 13.50 6.64
C TYR A 45 -6.49 14.91 7.19
N PHE A 46 -7.56 15.42 7.80
CA PHE A 46 -7.58 16.79 8.33
C PHE A 46 -6.44 17.05 9.33
N ALA A 47 -6.06 16.05 10.14
CA ALA A 47 -5.00 16.19 11.11
C ALA A 47 -3.63 16.21 10.44
N ILE A 48 -3.43 15.33 9.45
CA ILE A 48 -2.19 15.25 8.65
C ILE A 48 -1.97 16.55 7.87
N LEU A 49 -3.00 16.98 7.13
CA LEU A 49 -2.96 18.20 6.31
C LEU A 49 -2.68 19.44 7.16
N LYS A 50 -3.30 19.54 8.33
CA LYS A 50 -3.06 20.63 9.28
C LYS A 50 -1.64 20.60 9.85
N ALA A 51 -1.14 19.42 10.20
CA ALA A 51 0.19 19.27 10.79
C ALA A 51 1.31 19.60 9.77
N LEU A 52 1.07 19.31 8.49
CA LEU A 52 2.04 19.51 7.42
C LEU A 52 1.85 20.84 6.67
N ASP A 53 0.80 21.61 6.98
CA ASP A 53 0.39 22.83 6.26
C ASP A 53 0.25 22.62 4.74
N VAL A 54 -0.50 21.58 4.36
CA VAL A 54 -0.74 21.22 2.96
C VAL A 54 -2.22 21.06 2.65
N SER A 55 -2.61 21.29 1.40
CA SER A 55 -3.98 21.13 0.90
C SER A 55 -4.04 20.15 -0.27
N ILE A 56 -5.08 19.30 -0.30
CA ILE A 56 -5.35 18.41 -1.43
C ILE A 56 -6.11 19.19 -2.50
N TYR A 57 -5.54 19.29 -3.70
CA TYR A 57 -6.18 19.89 -4.87
C TYR A 57 -6.79 18.79 -5.75
N ILE A 58 -8.12 18.79 -5.87
CA ILE A 58 -8.83 17.91 -6.80
C ILE A 58 -8.94 18.65 -8.13
N THR A 59 -8.24 18.19 -9.15
CA THR A 59 -8.37 18.73 -10.51
C THR A 59 -9.31 17.83 -11.31
N SER A 60 -10.22 18.41 -12.10
CA SER A 60 -11.12 17.65 -12.98
C SER A 60 -10.42 17.09 -14.23
N ASN A 61 -9.11 17.34 -14.40
CA ASN A 61 -8.35 16.78 -15.50
C ASN A 61 -7.99 15.33 -15.15
N PRO A 62 -8.57 14.32 -15.84
CA PRO A 62 -8.21 12.94 -15.60
C PRO A 62 -6.72 12.77 -15.92
N VAL A 63 -5.93 12.38 -14.91
CA VAL A 63 -4.56 11.94 -15.15
C VAL A 63 -4.66 10.62 -15.90
N THR A 64 -4.23 10.59 -17.17
CA THR A 64 -4.09 9.33 -17.89
C THR A 64 -3.00 8.52 -17.17
N PRO A 65 -3.31 7.36 -16.57
CA PRO A 65 -2.30 6.58 -15.88
C PRO A 65 -1.24 6.16 -16.90
N THR A 66 -0.03 6.68 -16.73
CA THR A 66 1.11 6.23 -17.52
C THR A 66 1.52 4.89 -16.94
N ILE A 67 1.13 3.80 -17.60
CA ILE A 67 1.60 2.46 -17.24
C ILE A 67 3.09 2.41 -17.55
N THR A 68 3.93 2.58 -16.54
CA THR A 68 5.36 2.25 -16.64
C THR A 68 5.48 0.75 -16.48
N LEU A 69 5.51 0.01 -17.59
CA LEU A 69 5.92 -1.40 -17.56
C LEU A 69 7.37 -1.43 -17.03
N PRO A 70 7.71 -2.33 -16.09
CA PRO A 70 9.11 -2.55 -15.76
C PRO A 70 9.81 -2.98 -17.06
N SER A 71 10.89 -2.29 -17.43
CA SER A 71 11.76 -2.78 -18.49
C SER A 71 12.16 -4.21 -18.12
N ILE A 72 11.77 -5.18 -18.95
CA ILE A 72 12.29 -6.54 -18.88
C ILE A 72 13.78 -6.40 -19.16
N ILE A 73 14.58 -6.21 -18.11
CA ILE A 73 16.01 -6.45 -18.17
C ILE A 73 16.11 -7.97 -18.20
N SER A 74 16.14 -8.53 -19.42
CA SER A 74 16.53 -9.92 -19.61
C SER A 74 17.87 -10.13 -18.90
N PRO A 75 17.98 -11.04 -17.92
CA PRO A 75 19.29 -11.39 -17.40
C PRO A 75 20.09 -11.99 -18.55
N SER A 76 21.29 -11.46 -18.78
CA SER A 76 22.24 -12.03 -19.72
C SER A 76 22.47 -13.49 -19.37
N GLN A 77 22.16 -14.40 -20.29
CA GLN A 77 22.52 -15.81 -20.16
C GLN A 77 24.04 -15.98 -20.13
N SER A 78 24.57 -16.15 -18.93
CA SER A 78 25.82 -16.82 -18.56
C SER A 78 25.90 -16.60 -17.04
N TYR A 79 25.79 -17.62 -16.19
CA TYR A 79 26.72 -18.72 -16.06
C TYR A 79 26.01 -20.02 -15.66
N LEU A 80 26.18 -21.04 -16.49
CA LEU A 80 26.27 -22.44 -16.08
C LEU A 80 27.47 -22.53 -15.11
N SER A 81 27.36 -22.93 -13.85
CA SER A 81 27.35 -24.32 -13.42
C SER A 81 27.41 -24.35 -11.88
N SER A 82 26.56 -25.13 -11.22
CA SER A 82 26.74 -25.52 -9.82
C SER A 82 26.82 -27.04 -9.76
N PRO A 83 27.96 -27.64 -9.37
CA PRO A 83 28.05 -29.05 -9.08
C PRO A 83 27.93 -29.23 -7.57
N TYR A 84 26.71 -29.36 -7.05
CA TYR A 84 26.54 -30.01 -5.75
C TYR A 84 25.33 -30.95 -5.79
N SER A 85 25.66 -32.20 -6.15
CA SER A 85 24.93 -33.38 -5.73
C SER A 85 25.53 -33.85 -4.41
N SER A 86 24.74 -33.87 -3.35
CA SER A 86 24.94 -34.83 -2.26
C SER A 86 23.59 -35.16 -1.66
N LYS A 87 23.13 -36.38 -1.97
CA LYS A 87 22.16 -37.14 -1.19
C LYS A 87 22.74 -37.44 0.20
N SER A 88 21.89 -37.36 1.21
CA SER A 88 21.68 -38.42 2.21
C SER A 88 20.28 -38.29 2.77
#